data_AF-A0A920MDR9-F1
#
_entry.id   AF-A0A920MDR9-F1
#
_cell.length_a   1.000
_cell.length_b   1.000
_cell.length_c   1.000
_cell.angle_alpha   90.00
_cell.angle_beta   90.00
_cell.angle_gamma   90.00
#
_symmetry.space_group_name_H-M   'P 1'
#
loop_
_entity.id
_entity.type
_entity.pdbx_description
1 polymer ?
#
loop_
_entity_poly.entity_id
_entity_poly.type
_entity_poly.pdbx_seq_one_letter_code
_entity_poly.pdbx_strand_id
1 'polypeptide(L)'
;MRKKFGHYLGGIFVYEGECYWGIDRLPLLEKRLKKLGLRKNDGPDVVERKSEEMKEVKKLDLEIDVLWSARSPYSSLGNETIIRSCEKISSKSKLKIILPMVMRGMKVSLKKREHTLQRIAKEFPIRTVFHSET
;
A
#
# COMPACT_ATOMS: atom_id res chain seq x y z
N MET A 1 21.17 7.48 -11.28
CA MET A 1 19.82 6.92 -11.52
C MET A 1 18.85 7.06 -10.33
N ARG A 2 19.10 6.50 -9.14
CA ARG A 2 18.11 6.47 -8.02
C ARG A 2 17.57 7.86 -7.60
N LYS A 3 18.46 8.86 -7.45
CA LYS A 3 18.04 10.26 -7.18
C LYS A 3 17.24 10.89 -8.32
N LYS A 4 17.53 10.53 -9.58
CA LYS A 4 16.89 11.09 -10.79
C LYS A 4 15.40 10.70 -10.88
N PHE A 5 15.05 9.52 -10.37
CA PHE A 5 13.66 9.06 -10.30
C PHE A 5 13.01 9.29 -8.92
N GLY A 6 13.65 10.04 -8.01
CA GLY A 6 13.07 10.37 -6.71
C GLY A 6 13.04 9.21 -5.72
N HIS A 7 13.94 8.22 -5.86
CA HIS A 7 13.87 6.98 -5.09
C HIS A 7 15.03 6.82 -4.12
N TYR A 8 14.69 6.36 -2.92
CA TYR A 8 15.63 6.19 -1.83
C TYR A 8 16.20 4.77 -1.75
N LEU A 9 15.44 3.76 -2.17
CA LEU A 9 15.81 2.33 -2.11
C LEU A 9 16.38 1.83 -3.45
N GLY A 10 17.17 0.75 -3.41
CA GLY A 10 17.58 -0.01 -4.60
C GLY A 10 16.50 -1.01 -5.04
N GLY A 11 16.73 -1.74 -6.13
CA GLY A 11 15.80 -2.79 -6.59
C GLY A 11 14.52 -2.25 -7.25
N ILE A 12 14.67 -1.27 -8.15
CA ILE A 12 13.55 -0.60 -8.82
C ILE A 12 13.70 -0.78 -10.32
N PHE A 13 12.63 -1.22 -10.97
CA PHE A 13 12.51 -1.27 -12.41
C PHE A 13 11.88 0.05 -12.90
N VAL A 14 12.43 0.62 -13.96
CA VAL A 14 11.90 1.86 -14.55
C VAL A 14 11.63 1.63 -16.03
N TYR A 15 10.40 1.91 -16.46
CA TYR A 15 9.96 1.82 -17.84
C TYR A 15 9.20 3.09 -18.22
N GLU A 16 9.65 3.80 -19.26
CA GLU A 16 9.06 5.06 -19.74
C GLU A 16 8.79 6.11 -18.65
N GLY A 17 9.69 6.23 -17.67
CA GLY A 17 9.54 7.16 -16.55
C GLY A 17 8.62 6.68 -15.43
N GLU A 18 7.93 5.55 -15.60
CA GLU A 18 7.23 4.88 -14.53
C GLU A 18 8.13 3.93 -13.76
N CYS A 19 7.97 3.93 -12.45
CA CYS A 19 8.77 3.12 -11.54
C CYS A 19 7.93 1.99 -10.94
N TYR A 20 8.46 0.77 -11.05
CA TYR A 20 7.94 -0.48 -10.54
C TYR A 20 8.90 -0.99 -9.46
N TRP A 21 8.43 -0.93 -8.24
CA TRP A 21 9.22 -1.03 -7.03
C TRP A 21 9.15 -2.45 -6.53
N GLY A 22 10.29 -3.14 -6.51
CA GLY A 22 10.31 -4.53 -6.05
C GLY A 22 9.62 -5.51 -6.99
N ILE A 23 9.66 -6.77 -6.57
CA ILE A 23 9.16 -7.93 -7.32
C ILE A 23 7.63 -7.96 -7.35
N ASP A 24 6.96 -7.45 -6.31
CA ASP A 24 5.49 -7.42 -6.20
C ASP A 24 4.80 -6.61 -7.31
N ARG A 25 5.54 -5.71 -7.97
CA ARG A 25 5.03 -4.89 -9.08
C ARG A 25 5.47 -5.35 -10.46
N LEU A 26 6.30 -6.38 -10.54
CA LEU A 26 6.68 -6.98 -11.82
C LEU A 26 5.46 -7.46 -12.64
N PRO A 27 4.39 -8.04 -12.05
CA PRO A 27 3.17 -8.37 -12.79
C PRO A 27 2.50 -7.15 -13.44
N LEU A 28 2.60 -5.97 -12.81
CA LEU A 28 2.00 -4.74 -13.35
C LEU A 28 2.80 -4.23 -14.56
N LEU A 29 4.13 -4.29 -14.48
CA LEU A 29 5.01 -3.95 -15.60
C LEU A 29 4.75 -4.90 -16.77
N GLU A 30 4.69 -6.21 -16.50
CA GLU A 30 4.41 -7.22 -17.51
C GLU A 30 3.05 -6.99 -18.18
N LYS A 31 2.00 -6.69 -17.41
CA LYS A 31 0.68 -6.34 -17.95
C LYS A 31 0.73 -5.13 -18.87
N ARG A 32 1.51 -4.09 -18.53
CA ARG A 32 1.71 -2.91 -19.39
C ARG A 32 2.44 -3.27 -20.68
N LEU A 33 3.53 -4.02 -20.60
CA LEU A 33 4.31 -4.45 -21.76
C LEU A 33 3.48 -5.30 -22.72
N LYS A 34 2.63 -6.19 -22.18
CA LYS A 34 1.64 -6.94 -22.97
C LYS A 34 0.65 -6.04 -23.69
N LYS A 35 0.10 -5.03 -22.99
CA LYS A 35 -0.82 -4.05 -23.59
C LYS A 35 -0.17 -3.26 -24.73
N LEU A 36 1.14 -3.07 -24.70
CA LEU A 36 1.92 -2.40 -25.74
C LEU A 36 2.31 -3.34 -26.90
N GLY A 37 1.96 -4.62 -26.86
CA GLY A 37 2.30 -5.59 -27.91
C GLY A 37 3.79 -5.94 -27.95
N LEU A 38 4.56 -5.64 -26.90
CA LEU A 38 6.01 -5.88 -26.85
C LEU A 38 6.39 -7.32 -26.47
N ARG A 39 5.38 -8.19 -26.33
CA ARG A 39 5.57 -9.59 -25.95
C ARG A 39 6.05 -10.39 -27.15
N LYS A 40 7.25 -10.96 -27.04
CA LYS A 40 7.90 -11.74 -28.11
C LYS A 40 7.55 -13.24 -28.09
N ASN A 41 7.18 -13.77 -26.91
CA ASN A 41 6.86 -15.19 -26.70
C ASN A 41 5.51 -15.33 -26.01
N ASP A 42 4.73 -16.35 -26.40
CA ASP A 42 3.42 -16.68 -25.83
C ASP A 42 3.48 -17.56 -24.56
N GLY A 43 4.67 -17.69 -23.94
CA GLY A 43 4.85 -18.40 -22.68
C GLY A 43 4.09 -17.78 -21.49
N PRO A 44 3.94 -18.51 -20.37
CA PRO A 44 3.19 -18.03 -19.20
C PRO A 44 3.79 -16.75 -18.60
N ASP A 45 2.98 -16.04 -17.81
CA ASP A 45 3.38 -14.81 -17.12
C ASP A 45 4.61 -15.05 -16.24
N VAL A 46 5.57 -14.13 -16.30
CA VAL A 46 6.83 -14.24 -15.56
C VAL A 46 6.58 -14.20 -14.05
N VAL A 47 5.60 -13.41 -13.61
CA VAL A 47 5.17 -13.36 -12.21
C VAL A 47 3.66 -13.44 -12.13
N GLU A 48 3.17 -14.60 -11.71
CA GLU A 48 1.75 -14.80 -11.47
C GLU A 48 1.34 -14.16 -10.13
N ARG A 49 0.52 -13.11 -10.19
CA ARG A 49 -0.05 -12.53 -8.97
C ARG A 49 -1.22 -13.41 -8.54
N LYS A 50 -0.99 -14.31 -7.58
CA LYS A 50 -2.09 -14.99 -6.90
C LYS A 50 -2.97 -13.93 -6.25
N SER A 51 -4.16 -13.69 -6.81
CA SER A 51 -5.22 -13.05 -6.06
C SER A 51 -5.64 -14.05 -5.00
N GLU A 52 -5.19 -13.86 -3.77
CA GLU A 52 -5.81 -14.52 -2.64
C GLU A 52 -7.22 -13.96 -2.54
N GLU A 53 -8.18 -14.64 -3.20
CA GLU A 53 -9.57 -14.53 -2.81
C GLU A 53 -9.61 -14.79 -1.31
N MET A 54 -10.15 -13.84 -0.54
CA MET A 54 -10.30 -14.04 0.90
C MET A 54 -11.14 -15.29 1.10
N LYS A 55 -10.47 -16.41 1.42
CA LYS A 55 -11.15 -17.62 1.86
C LYS A 55 -12.02 -17.23 3.06
N GLU A 56 -13.19 -17.82 3.09
CA GLU A 56 -14.22 -17.59 4.10
C GLU A 56 -13.58 -17.39 5.49
N VAL A 57 -13.69 -16.17 5.99
CA VAL A 57 -13.04 -15.78 7.23
C VAL A 57 -13.80 -16.43 8.36
N LYS A 58 -13.22 -17.46 8.97
CA LYS A 58 -13.76 -18.03 10.21
C LYS A 58 -13.77 -16.92 11.27
N LYS A 59 -14.93 -16.68 11.90
CA LYS A 59 -15.00 -15.84 13.10
C LYS A 59 -14.10 -16.45 14.16
N LEU A 60 -13.05 -15.74 14.52
CA LEU A 60 -12.16 -16.11 15.60
C LEU A 60 -12.54 -15.24 16.80
N ASP A 61 -12.68 -15.83 17.98
CA ASP A 61 -12.89 -15.10 19.23
C ASP A 61 -11.55 -14.54 19.73
N LEU A 62 -10.95 -13.65 18.93
CA LEU A 62 -9.68 -12.99 19.19
C LEU A 62 -9.90 -11.50 19.36
N GLU A 63 -9.32 -10.88 20.38
CA GLU A 63 -9.32 -9.42 20.48
C GLU A 63 -8.28 -8.83 19.52
N ILE A 64 -8.71 -7.95 18.61
CA ILE A 64 -7.81 -7.30 17.65
C ILE A 64 -7.59 -5.85 18.08
N ASP A 65 -6.35 -5.55 18.45
CA ASP A 65 -5.91 -4.19 18.73
C ASP A 65 -5.43 -3.50 17.45
N VAL A 66 -6.14 -2.45 17.03
CA VAL A 66 -5.75 -1.63 15.88
C VAL A 66 -5.01 -0.39 16.39
N LEU A 67 -3.69 -0.34 16.20
CA LEU A 67 -2.88 0.81 16.57
C LEU A 67 -2.93 1.88 15.45
N TRP A 68 -3.48 3.05 15.75
CA TRP A 68 -3.68 4.13 14.79
C TRP A 68 -2.93 5.41 15.16
N SER A 69 -2.36 6.11 14.18
CA SER A 69 -1.64 7.37 14.41
C SER A 69 -2.02 8.41 13.36
N ALA A 70 -2.48 9.58 13.79
CA ALA A 70 -2.87 10.69 12.91
C ALA A 70 -1.74 11.22 12.00
N ARG A 71 -0.48 11.11 12.44
CA ARG A 71 0.68 11.53 11.62
C ARG A 71 1.33 10.39 10.84
N SER A 72 0.64 9.24 10.75
CA SER A 72 1.03 8.14 9.88
C SER A 72 0.14 8.20 8.64
N PRO A 73 0.69 8.56 7.48
CA PRO A 73 -0.13 8.77 6.30
C PRO A 73 -0.64 7.44 5.69
N TYR A 74 -0.13 6.29 6.12
CA TYR A 74 -0.75 4.98 5.83
C TYR A 74 -1.92 4.67 6.74
N SER A 75 -1.87 5.12 7.99
CA SER A 75 -2.98 4.95 8.93
C SER A 75 -4.22 5.70 8.44
N SER A 76 -4.08 6.82 7.73
CA SER A 76 -5.23 7.48 7.10
C SER A 76 -5.83 6.71 5.92
N LEU A 77 -5.04 5.88 5.22
CA LEU A 77 -5.51 5.13 4.05
C LEU A 77 -6.21 3.82 4.42
N GLY A 78 -5.75 3.17 5.49
CA GLY A 78 -6.20 1.82 5.84
C GLY A 78 -7.47 1.76 6.68
N ASN A 79 -8.00 2.88 7.19
CA ASN A 79 -9.02 2.87 8.24
C ASN A 79 -10.27 2.05 7.89
N GLU A 80 -10.92 2.36 6.77
CA GLU A 80 -12.18 1.72 6.40
C GLU A 80 -12.01 0.22 6.12
N THR A 81 -10.93 -0.15 5.40
CA THR A 81 -10.66 -1.56 5.07
C THR A 81 -10.27 -2.36 6.31
N ILE A 82 -9.42 -1.80 7.19
CA ILE A 82 -8.98 -2.46 8.42
C ILE A 82 -10.17 -2.67 9.36
N ILE A 83 -11.02 -1.65 9.55
CA ILE A 83 -12.21 -1.75 10.41
C ILE A 83 -13.15 -2.84 9.86
N ARG A 84 -13.50 -2.78 8.57
CA ARG A 84 -14.37 -3.81 7.94
C ARG A 84 -13.79 -5.21 8.01
N SER A 85 -12.48 -5.35 7.84
CA SER A 85 -11.82 -6.65 7.96
C SER A 85 -11.82 -7.14 9.41
N CYS A 86 -11.62 -6.25 10.39
CA CYS A 86 -11.68 -6.60 11.80
C CYS A 86 -13.10 -7.07 12.19
N GLU A 87 -14.15 -6.36 11.76
CA GLU A 87 -15.54 -6.75 12.00
C GLU A 87 -15.89 -8.13 11.43
N LYS A 88 -15.29 -8.49 10.28
CA LYS A 88 -15.47 -9.82 9.66
C LYS A 88 -14.74 -10.92 10.42
N ILE A 89 -13.56 -10.63 10.97
CA ILE A 89 -12.70 -11.62 11.65
C ILE A 89 -13.10 -11.81 13.12
N SER A 90 -13.44 -10.72 13.82
CA SER A 90 -13.65 -10.70 15.26
C SER A 90 -14.77 -9.75 15.67
N SER A 91 -15.52 -10.15 16.70
CA SER A 91 -16.56 -9.35 17.34
C SER A 91 -16.01 -8.30 18.32
N LYS A 92 -14.71 -8.37 18.68
CA LYS A 92 -14.06 -7.50 19.67
C LYS A 92 -12.81 -6.86 19.09
N SER A 93 -12.97 -5.72 18.42
CA SER A 93 -11.84 -4.91 17.95
C SER A 93 -11.73 -3.63 18.78
N LYS A 94 -10.50 -3.25 19.14
CA LYS A 94 -10.22 -2.05 19.94
C LYS A 94 -9.27 -1.13 19.17
N LEU A 95 -9.74 0.06 18.84
CA LEU A 95 -8.91 1.10 18.24
C LEU A 95 -8.08 1.79 19.34
N LYS A 96 -6.75 1.76 19.21
CA LYS A 96 -5.81 2.41 20.12
C LYS A 96 -5.07 3.52 19.37
N ILE A 97 -5.33 4.77 19.76
CA ILE A 97 -4.61 5.92 19.19
C ILE A 97 -3.22 5.99 19.84
N ILE A 98 -2.17 5.92 19.01
CA ILE A 98 -0.77 5.96 19.45
C ILE A 98 -0.07 7.22 18.97
N LEU A 99 0.86 7.71 19.79
CA LEU A 99 1.77 8.77 19.39
C LEU A 99 2.73 8.27 18.30
N PRO A 100 2.83 8.98 17.16
CA PRO A 100 3.69 8.59 16.05
C PRO A 100 5.17 8.54 16.46
N MET A 101 5.93 7.67 15.80
CA MET A 101 7.38 7.47 16.01
C MET A 101 8.19 8.78 16.08
N VAL A 102 7.86 9.77 15.25
CA VAL A 102 8.54 11.07 15.21
C VAL A 102 8.35 11.87 16.50
N MET A 103 7.21 11.70 17.19
CA MET A 103 6.94 12.32 18.49
C MET A 103 7.65 11.60 19.64
N ARG A 104 8.18 10.39 19.41
CA ARG A 104 9.00 9.64 20.36
C ARG A 104 10.51 9.93 20.18
N GLY A 105 10.86 11.04 19.54
CA GLY A 105 12.24 11.49 19.35
C GLY A 105 12.98 10.89 18.13
N MET A 106 12.34 10.02 17.33
CA MET A 106 12.99 9.47 16.14
C MET A 106 13.08 10.50 15.00
N LYS A 107 14.31 10.76 14.54
CA LYS A 107 14.58 11.62 13.39
C LYS A 107 14.22 10.89 12.09
N VAL A 108 13.20 11.38 11.39
CA VAL A 108 12.86 10.94 10.03
C VAL A 108 13.39 11.97 9.04
N SER A 109 14.20 11.54 8.07
CA SER A 109 14.74 12.44 7.05
C SER A 109 13.63 13.03 6.16
N LEU A 110 13.82 14.27 5.70
CA LEU A 110 12.87 14.94 4.80
C LEU A 110 12.59 14.12 3.53
N LYS A 111 13.64 13.56 2.94
CA LYS A 111 13.54 12.70 1.76
C LYS A 111 12.66 11.47 1.97
N LYS A 112 12.66 10.89 3.19
CA LYS A 112 11.80 9.75 3.53
C LYS A 112 10.33 10.17 3.69
N ARG A 113 10.08 11.39 4.17
CA ARG A 113 8.73 11.97 4.27
C ARG A 113 8.13 12.26 2.90
N GLU A 114 8.87 12.96 2.04
CA GLU A 114 8.43 13.29 0.68
C GLU A 114 8.13 12.03 -0.14
N HIS A 115 9.02 11.05 -0.09
CA HIS A 115 8.81 9.77 -0.77
C HIS A 115 7.54 9.06 -0.28
N THR A 116 7.27 9.11 1.03
CA THR A 116 6.06 8.53 1.62
C THR A 116 4.80 9.23 1.11
N LEU A 117 4.79 10.57 1.07
CA LEU A 117 3.65 11.35 0.57
C LEU A 117 3.40 11.13 -0.92
N GLN A 118 4.46 11.17 -1.74
CA GLN A 118 4.36 10.89 -3.18
C GLN A 118 3.84 9.48 -3.45
N ARG A 119 4.25 8.50 -2.64
CA ARG A 119 3.77 7.12 -2.76
C ARG A 119 2.27 7.03 -2.53
N ILE A 120 1.79 7.70 -1.49
CA ILE A 120 0.37 7.71 -1.13
C ILE A 120 -0.47 8.38 -2.21
N ALA A 121 -0.04 9.55 -2.70
CA ALA A 121 -0.73 10.26 -3.77
C ALA A 121 -0.85 9.42 -5.06
N LYS A 122 0.14 8.57 -5.35
CA LYS A 122 0.16 7.72 -6.54
C LYS A 122 -0.65 6.43 -6.38
N GLU A 123 -0.61 5.80 -5.22
CA GLU A 123 -1.31 4.53 -4.96
C GLU A 123 -2.80 4.74 -4.66
N PHE A 124 -3.15 5.88 -4.05
CA PHE A 124 -4.51 6.20 -3.63
C PHE A 124 -4.81 7.67 -4.00
N PRO A 125 -5.01 7.96 -5.30
CA PRO A 125 -5.53 9.27 -5.70
C PRO A 125 -6.83 9.49 -4.93
N ILE A 126 -6.85 10.55 -4.13
CA ILE A 126 -7.82 10.87 -3.07
C ILE A 126 -9.23 10.40 -3.48
N ARG A 127 -9.69 9.27 -2.92
CA ARG A 127 -11.13 8.99 -2.84
C ARG A 127 -11.64 9.97 -1.80
N THR A 128 -12.15 11.10 -2.27
CA THR A 128 -12.81 12.10 -1.44
C THR A 128 -14.08 11.47 -0.90
N VAL A 129 -13.99 10.78 0.23
CA VAL A 129 -15.17 10.31 0.97
C VAL A 129 -15.44 11.34 2.07
N PHE A 130 -16.00 12.49 1.67
CA PHE A 130 -16.75 13.29 2.62
C PHE A 130 -17.98 12.46 2.98
N HIS A 131 -18.01 11.89 4.19
CA HIS A 131 -19.27 11.47 4.78
C HIS A 131 -20.01 12.76 5.15
N SER A 132 -20.90 13.20 4.26
CA SER A 132 -21.95 14.15 4.60
C SER A 132 -22.94 13.41 5.50
N GLU A 133 -22.79 13.56 6.81
CA GLU A 133 -23.86 13.27 7.76
C GLU A 133 -24.89 14.40 7.68
N THR A 134 -26.10 14.04 7.26
CA THR A 134 -27.37 14.72 7.60
C THR A 134 -28.41 13.64 7.85
#